data_AF-A0A6P0MAF5-F1
#
_entry.id   AF-A0A6P0MAF5-F1
#
_cell.length_a   1.000
_cell.length_b   1.000
_cell.length_c   1.000
_cell.angle_alpha   90.00
_cell.angle_beta   90.00
_cell.angle_gamma   90.00
#
_symmetry.space_group_name_H-M   'P 1'
#
loop_
_entity.id
_entity.type
_entity.pdbx_description
1 polymer ?
#
loop_
_entity_poly.entity_id
_entity_poly.type
_entity_poly.pdbx_seq_one_letter_code
_entity_poly.pdbx_strand_id
1 'polypeptide(L)'
;MGLIQALRGTRDILPEEVGYWQQVEAIAQQILNRAAYREIRPPIFERTELFERGIGEATDVVGKEMYTFNDRATPPRSVTLRPEGT
;
A
#
# COMPACT_ATOMS: atom_id res chain seq x y z
N MET A 1 -13.31 26.69 -13.57
CA MET A 1 -12.40 25.64 -13.06
C MET A 1 -13.22 24.80 -12.08
N GLY A 2 -13.39 23.50 -12.32
CA GLY A 2 -14.15 22.65 -11.39
C GLY A 2 -13.43 22.53 -10.04
N LEU A 3 -14.19 22.36 -8.96
CA LEU A 3 -13.63 21.98 -7.66
C LEU A 3 -12.93 20.63 -7.81
N ILE A 4 -11.67 20.55 -7.36
CA ILE A 4 -10.91 19.30 -7.34
C ILE A 4 -11.53 18.40 -6.26
N GLN A 5 -11.78 17.13 -6.59
CA GLN A 5 -12.34 16.14 -5.69
C GLN A 5 -11.37 14.97 -5.52
N ALA A 6 -11.56 14.18 -4.46
CA ALA A 6 -10.81 12.93 -4.26
C ALA A 6 -11.01 11.97 -5.46
N LEU A 7 -9.96 11.21 -5.77
CA LEU A 7 -10.05 10.19 -6.81
C LEU A 7 -11.02 9.10 -6.39
N ARG A 8 -11.84 8.62 -7.33
CA ARG A 8 -12.77 7.51 -7.07
C ARG A 8 -11.98 6.29 -6.55
N GLY A 9 -12.47 5.70 -5.46
CA GLY A 9 -11.79 4.59 -4.78
C GLY A 9 -10.83 5.02 -3.68
N THR A 10 -10.58 6.33 -3.52
CA THR A 10 -9.87 6.91 -2.37
C THR A 10 -10.83 7.73 -1.52
N ARG A 11 -10.53 7.87 -0.22
CA ARG A 11 -11.33 8.67 0.71
C ARG A 11 -10.46 9.30 1.79
N ASP A 12 -10.89 10.44 2.27
CA ASP A 12 -10.37 11.01 3.51
C ASP A 12 -10.98 10.25 4.70
N ILE A 13 -10.20 10.10 5.77
CA ILE A 13 -10.68 9.57 7.06
C ILE A 13 -10.83 10.77 7.99
N LEU A 14 -12.07 11.12 8.33
CA LEU A 14 -12.40 12.35 9.03
C LEU A 14 -12.25 12.21 10.56
N PRO A 15 -12.23 13.32 11.34
CA PRO A 15 -12.06 13.28 12.79
C PRO A 15 -13.07 12.39 13.54
N GLU A 16 -14.30 12.28 13.04
CA GLU A 16 -15.34 11.41 13.57
C GLU A 16 -15.10 9.91 13.31
N GLU A 17 -14.27 9.57 12.31
CA GLU A 17 -13.97 8.18 11.93
C GLU A 17 -12.60 7.71 12.43
N VAL A 18 -11.61 8.61 12.48
CA VAL A 18 -10.20 8.26 12.75
C VAL A 18 -10.01 7.56 14.10
N GLY A 19 -10.85 7.88 15.09
CA GLY A 19 -10.81 7.23 16.40
C GLY A 19 -11.06 5.72 16.34
N TYR A 20 -11.93 5.26 15.43
CA TYR A 20 -12.19 3.83 15.26
C TYR A 20 -10.99 3.10 14.66
N TRP A 21 -10.30 3.72 13.69
CA TRP A 21 -9.08 3.16 13.09
C TRP A 21 -7.97 3.02 14.13
N GLN A 22 -7.72 4.10 14.88
CA GLN A 22 -6.72 4.11 15.95
C GLN A 22 -7.00 3.05 17.02
N GLN A 23 -8.28 2.81 17.35
CA GLN A 23 -8.65 1.77 18.30
C GLN A 23 -8.31 0.36 17.77
N VAL A 24 -8.63 0.07 16.51
CA VAL A 24 -8.31 -1.23 15.89
C VAL A 24 -6.80 -1.45 15.83
N GLU A 25 -6.05 -0.44 15.41
CA GLU A 25 -4.58 -0.48 15.34
C GLU A 25 -3.95 -0.69 16.73
N ALA A 26 -4.44 0.01 17.75
CA ALA A 26 -3.94 -0.12 19.13
C ALA A 26 -4.13 -1.54 19.68
N ILE A 27 -5.30 -2.15 19.44
CA ILE A 27 -5.57 -3.53 19.86
C ILE A 27 -4.65 -4.50 19.13
N ALA A 28 -4.50 -4.36 17.81
CA ALA A 28 -3.60 -5.20 17.02
C ALA A 28 -2.14 -5.10 17.52
N GLN A 29 -1.66 -3.88 17.76
CA GLN A 29 -0.33 -3.63 18.29
C GLN A 29 -0.12 -4.27 19.67
N GLN A 30 -1.10 -4.16 20.57
CA GLN A 30 -1.03 -4.80 21.89
C GLN A 30 -0.90 -6.33 21.80
N ILE A 31 -1.65 -6.96 20.91
CA ILE A 31 -1.61 -8.42 20.71
C ILE A 31 -0.24 -8.84 20.15
N LEU A 32 0.24 -8.18 19.10
CA LEU A 32 1.51 -8.51 18.45
C LEU A 32 2.71 -8.28 19.37
N ASN A 33 2.69 -7.21 20.16
CA ASN A 33 3.74 -6.93 21.16
C ASN A 33 3.80 -8.00 22.24
N ARG A 34 2.65 -8.53 22.71
CA ARG A 34 2.61 -9.64 23.67
C ARG A 34 3.20 -10.93 23.10
N ALA A 35 3.12 -11.10 21.79
CA ALA A 35 3.73 -12.22 21.06
C ALA A 35 5.18 -11.93 20.63
N ALA A 36 5.81 -10.86 21.13
CA ALA A 36 7.19 -10.46 20.86
C ALA A 36 7.52 -10.18 19.37
N TYR A 37 6.50 -9.92 18.54
CA TYR A 37 6.71 -9.41 17.19
C TYR A 37 7.25 -7.98 17.26
N ARG A 38 8.04 -7.59 16.25
CA ARG A 38 8.54 -6.23 16.10
C ARG A 38 7.97 -5.62 14.83
N GLU A 39 7.47 -4.39 14.95
CA GLU A 39 6.92 -3.65 13.83
C GLU A 39 8.02 -3.29 12.82
N ILE A 40 7.72 -3.46 11.53
CA ILE A 40 8.48 -2.93 10.41
C ILE A 40 7.55 -2.07 9.53
N ARG A 41 8.09 -1.03 8.90
CA ARG A 41 7.35 -0.17 7.97
C ARG A 41 8.07 -0.12 6.63
N PRO A 42 7.74 -1.02 5.68
CA PRO A 42 8.38 -1.03 4.37
C PRO A 42 7.89 0.15 3.51
N PRO A 43 8.63 0.49 2.44
CA PRO A 43 8.22 1.49 1.45
C PRO A 43 6.82 1.23 0.88
N ILE A 44 6.17 2.31 0.40
CA ILE A 44 4.84 2.24 -0.23
C ILE A 44 4.93 1.76 -1.70
N PHE A 45 6.08 1.94 -2.35
CA PHE A 45 6.34 1.43 -3.68
C PHE A 45 7.68 0.71 -3.73
N GLU A 46 7.78 -0.28 -4.60
CA GLU A 46 8.96 -1.11 -4.82
C GLU A 46 9.19 -1.31 -6.32
N ARG A 47 10.30 -1.96 -6.70
CA ARG A 47 10.52 -2.38 -8.09
C ARG A 47 9.39 -3.32 -8.54
N THR A 48 8.83 -3.10 -9.73
CA THR A 48 7.73 -3.93 -10.27
C THR A 48 8.05 -5.42 -10.28
N GLU A 49 9.30 -5.78 -10.62
CA GLU A 49 9.81 -7.16 -10.64
C GLU A 49 9.63 -7.91 -9.30
N LEU A 50 9.57 -7.20 -8.17
CA LEU A 50 9.35 -7.80 -6.86
C LEU A 50 7.96 -8.46 -6.79
N PHE A 51 6.94 -7.76 -7.26
CA PHE A 51 5.55 -8.22 -7.21
C PHE A 51 5.24 -9.24 -8.29
N GLU A 52 5.80 -9.07 -9.50
CA GLU A 52 5.63 -10.03 -10.60
C GLU A 52 6.15 -11.43 -10.20
N ARG A 53 7.29 -11.48 -9.51
CA ARG A 53 7.89 -12.74 -9.03
C ARG A 53 7.21 -13.29 -7.78
N GLY A 54 6.80 -12.42 -6.85
CA GLY A 54 6.23 -12.83 -5.56
C GLY A 54 4.79 -13.35 -5.68
N ILE A 55 3.94 -12.62 -6.40
CA ILE A 55 2.50 -12.91 -6.52
C ILE A 55 2.23 -13.91 -7.67
N GLY A 56 3.09 -13.89 -8.69
CA GLY A 56 2.96 -14.72 -9.88
C GLY A 56 2.29 -13.97 -11.04
N GLU A 57 2.95 -14.00 -12.20
CA GLU A 57 2.55 -13.27 -13.41
C GLU A 57 1.13 -13.56 -13.91
N ALA A 58 0.60 -14.75 -13.60
CA ALA A 58 -0.73 -15.19 -14.04
C ALA A 58 -1.89 -14.75 -13.13
N THR A 59 -1.62 -13.93 -12.11
CA THR A 59 -2.67 -13.43 -11.21
C THR A 59 -3.34 -12.17 -11.77
N ASP A 60 -4.63 -12.00 -11.50
CA ASP A 60 -5.36 -10.77 -11.89
C ASP A 60 -4.73 -9.52 -11.25
N VAL A 61 -4.10 -9.66 -10.08
CA VAL A 61 -3.37 -8.58 -9.39
C VAL A 61 -2.26 -8.03 -10.30
N VAL A 62 -1.37 -8.91 -10.79
CA VAL A 62 -0.26 -8.52 -11.67
C VAL A 62 -0.77 -8.02 -13.02
N GLY A 63 -1.82 -8.67 -13.56
CA GLY A 63 -2.33 -8.34 -14.89
C GLY A 63 -3.17 -7.06 -14.99
N LYS A 64 -3.85 -6.64 -13.92
CA LYS A 64 -4.91 -5.60 -14.01
C LYS A 64 -4.97 -4.60 -12.86
N GLU A 65 -4.40 -4.90 -11.70
CA GLU A 65 -4.66 -4.11 -10.48
C GLU A 65 -3.43 -3.32 -9.99
N MET A 66 -2.25 -3.62 -10.53
CA MET A 66 -1.00 -2.93 -10.19
C MET A 66 -0.94 -1.50 -10.76
N TYR A 67 -0.70 -0.53 -9.88
CA TYR A 67 -0.38 0.85 -10.26
C TYR A 67 1.13 0.99 -10.50
N THR A 68 1.56 0.71 -11.73
CA THR A 68 2.95 0.77 -12.18
C THR A 68 3.26 2.07 -12.92
N PHE A 69 4.42 2.67 -12.63
CA PHE A 69 4.91 3.87 -13.30
C PHE A 69 6.45 3.85 -13.39
N ASN A 70 6.99 4.66 -14.29
CA ASN A 70 8.44 4.87 -14.38
C ASN A 70 8.85 6.00 -13.43
N ASP A 71 9.87 5.74 -12.62
CA ASP A 71 10.49 6.78 -11.83
C ASP A 71 11.35 7.73 -12.70
N ARG A 72 11.96 8.74 -12.08
CA ARG A 72 12.77 9.75 -12.75
C ARG A 72 14.26 9.38 -12.86
N ALA A 73 14.63 8.13 -12.62
CA ALA A 73 16.03 7.71 -12.72
C ALA A 73 16.53 7.70 -14.19
N THR A 74 17.83 7.56 -14.38
CA THR A 74 18.44 7.40 -15.71
C THR A 74 19.39 6.19 -15.68
N PRO A 75 19.03 5.04 -16.29
CA PRO A 75 17.77 4.77 -16.99
C PRO A 75 16.54 4.77 -16.04
N PRO A 76 15.32 5.07 -16.53
CA PRO A 76 14.11 4.99 -15.73
C PRO A 76 13.88 3.58 -15.19
N ARG A 77 13.38 3.47 -13.96
CA ARG A 77 13.06 2.20 -13.31
C ARG A 77 11.54 2.03 -13.24
N SER A 78 11.07 0.82 -13.55
CA SER A 78 9.68 0.43 -13.33
C SER A 78 9.43 0.21 -11.84
N VAL A 79 8.52 0.99 -11.26
CA VAL A 79 8.12 0.91 -9.86
C VAL A 79 6.61 0.80 -9.74
N THR A 80 6.15 0.16 -8.68
CA THR A 80 4.72 -0.13 -8.46
C THR A 80 4.33 0.24 -7.04
N LEU A 81 3.20 0.94 -6.87
CA LEU A 81 2.56 1.04 -5.55
C LEU A 81 2.22 -0.37 -5.07
N ARG A 82 2.64 -0.72 -3.85
CA ARG A 82 2.53 -2.09 -3.35
C ARG A 82 1.06 -2.54 -3.36
N PRO A 83 0.71 -3.65 -4.05
CA PRO A 83 -0.63 -4.22 -3.98
C PRO A 83 -0.85 -5.03 -2.69
N GLU A 84 0.25 -5.45 -2.05
CA GLU A 84 0.27 -6.17 -0.76
C GLU A 84 1.54 -5.85 0.06
N GLY A 85 1.75 -6.53 1.18
CA GLY A 85 2.91 -6.33 2.07
C GLY A 85 3.54 -7.59 2.65
N THR A 86 3.31 -8.75 2.03
CA THR A 86 3.81 -10.08 2.44
C THR A 86 5.32 -10.24 2.24
#